data_AF-Q2VZA0-F1
#
_entry.id   AF-Q2VZA0-F1
#
_cell.length_a   1.000
_cell.length_b   1.000
_cell.length_c   1.000
_cell.angle_alpha   90.00
_cell.angle_beta   90.00
_cell.angle_gamma   90.00
#
_symmetry.space_group_name_H-M   'P 1'
#
loop_
_entity.id
_entity.type
_entity.pdbx_description
1 polymer ?
#
loop_
_entity_poly.entity_id
_entity_poly.type
_entity_poly.pdbx_seq_one_letter_code
_entity_poly.pdbx_strand_id
1 'polypeptide(L)'
;MTNYTQVANVVPRVRYSANGVQTAFGFCFPVFDAEDLEVWVDQTLQPRAAYSVSGVGVEIGGTVIFTVPPPASTQVTLRRRMALKRDREFTDTAVESWRLNNALYYQMAALQQVADEASLAVKRSFRSLSNADLTLPEPAAGRSIRWNDAGDGLVNSAADVDSVLPLATSRAQDAAASAASQSSAASSAASATTSRNICDADVVVTGADRAAVAADKTSVAADRTTVHADRLAAEASAALALSAESAAALSAANAATAAATVSTQAATAQAAASAASASQSSAHASELSAAGSASAAIAAASQAQAAAGIVMFSNVAVSGQATVAADQAGDTLTLVAGSALSITTDAASDSVTIAVTQSGIDSLIGLSTAGRALIDDADASAQRTTLGLGNAATLSTGHASANLPTVAAMHAMAAAFTA
;
A
#
# COMPACT_ATOMS: atom_id res chain seq x y z
N MET A 1 34.87 -144.08 -23.31
CA MET A 1 33.59 -143.34 -23.24
C MET A 1 33.72 -142.12 -24.11
N THR A 2 32.74 -141.84 -24.96
CA THR A 2 32.74 -140.65 -25.83
C THR A 2 32.05 -139.52 -25.10
N ASN A 3 32.79 -138.48 -24.73
CA ASN A 3 32.19 -137.28 -24.14
C ASN A 3 31.54 -136.46 -25.25
N TYR A 4 30.22 -136.58 -25.39
CA TYR A 4 29.42 -135.71 -26.26
C TYR A 4 29.18 -134.37 -25.57
N THR A 5 30.22 -133.55 -25.53
CA THR A 5 30.14 -132.16 -25.06
C THR A 5 29.22 -131.36 -26.00
N GLN A 6 28.51 -130.37 -25.46
CA GLN A 6 27.58 -129.53 -26.20
C GLN A 6 28.05 -128.07 -26.14
N VAL A 7 27.89 -127.33 -27.25
CA VAL A 7 28.12 -125.89 -27.28
C VAL A 7 27.11 -125.19 -26.37
N ALA A 8 27.55 -124.81 -25.17
CA ALA A 8 26.71 -124.15 -24.18
C ALA A 8 26.22 -122.78 -24.69
N ASN A 9 24.99 -122.41 -24.32
CA ASN A 9 24.40 -121.12 -24.67
C ASN A 9 25.02 -119.98 -23.84
N VAL A 10 26.17 -119.47 -24.31
CA VAL A 10 26.99 -118.46 -23.63
C VAL A 10 27.27 -117.31 -24.59
N VAL A 11 27.24 -116.08 -24.08
CA VAL A 11 27.67 -114.88 -24.83
C VAL A 11 29.18 -115.01 -25.11
N PRO A 12 29.65 -114.96 -26.37
CA PRO A 12 31.04 -115.22 -26.72
C PRO A 12 31.98 -114.03 -26.48
N ARG A 13 31.78 -113.35 -25.34
CA ARG A 13 32.58 -112.23 -24.84
C ARG A 13 32.56 -112.22 -23.32
N VAL A 14 33.71 -111.95 -22.70
CA VAL A 14 33.85 -111.72 -21.25
C VAL A 14 34.67 -110.44 -21.01
N ARG A 15 34.45 -109.80 -19.85
CA ARG A 15 35.13 -108.57 -19.43
C ARG A 15 35.70 -108.70 -18.02
N TYR A 16 36.87 -108.12 -17.81
CA TYR A 16 37.56 -108.06 -16.51
C TYR A 16 38.12 -106.66 -16.26
N SER A 17 38.26 -106.27 -15.00
CA SER A 17 39.03 -105.10 -14.59
C SER A 17 40.42 -105.55 -14.17
N ALA A 18 41.48 -105.02 -14.78
CA ALA A 18 42.85 -105.38 -14.46
C ALA A 18 43.33 -104.70 -13.16
N ASN A 19 44.16 -105.41 -12.41
CA ASN A 19 44.75 -104.93 -11.14
C ASN A 19 46.23 -104.52 -11.27
N GLY A 20 46.79 -104.47 -12.49
CA GLY A 20 48.20 -104.15 -12.74
C GLY A 20 49.19 -105.30 -12.54
N VAL A 21 48.74 -106.49 -12.11
CA VAL A 21 49.61 -107.63 -11.75
C VAL A 21 49.14 -108.95 -12.38
N GLN A 22 47.84 -109.15 -12.54
CA GLN A 22 47.24 -110.35 -13.15
C GLN A 22 47.54 -110.42 -14.65
N THR A 23 48.18 -111.49 -15.09
CA THR A 23 48.44 -111.78 -16.52
C THR A 23 47.45 -112.78 -17.12
N ALA A 24 46.82 -113.63 -16.31
CA ALA A 24 45.95 -114.72 -16.77
C ALA A 24 44.45 -114.39 -16.60
N PHE A 25 43.68 -114.44 -17.69
CA PHE A 25 42.26 -114.15 -17.73
C PHE A 25 41.50 -115.27 -18.47
N GLY A 26 40.52 -115.88 -17.80
CA GLY A 26 39.75 -117.00 -18.35
C GLY A 26 38.71 -116.58 -19.41
N PHE A 27 38.21 -117.53 -20.18
CA PHE A 27 36.99 -117.37 -21.00
C PHE A 27 36.23 -118.70 -21.05
N CYS A 28 34.89 -118.63 -21.05
CA CYS A 28 34.00 -119.79 -20.89
C CYS A 28 33.20 -120.13 -22.16
N PHE A 29 33.81 -119.96 -23.34
CA PHE A 29 33.20 -120.21 -24.64
C PHE A 29 34.20 -120.88 -25.61
N PRO A 30 33.74 -121.76 -26.53
CA PRO A 30 34.63 -122.46 -27.47
C PRO A 30 35.34 -121.50 -28.42
N VAL A 31 36.61 -121.76 -28.71
CA VAL A 31 37.49 -121.04 -29.65
C VAL A 31 38.17 -122.10 -30.52
N PHE A 32 38.09 -122.00 -31.86
CA PHE A 32 38.50 -123.09 -32.75
C PHE A 32 39.93 -122.90 -33.26
N ASP A 33 40.28 -121.68 -33.70
CA ASP A 33 41.65 -121.22 -33.92
C ASP A 33 42.04 -120.16 -32.88
N ALA A 34 43.33 -119.99 -32.57
CA ALA A 34 43.80 -118.87 -31.75
C ALA A 34 43.45 -117.51 -32.40
N GLU A 35 43.42 -117.46 -33.73
CA GLU A 35 43.03 -116.29 -34.51
C GLU A 35 41.51 -116.00 -34.47
N ASP A 36 40.67 -116.92 -33.98
CA ASP A 36 39.25 -116.63 -33.71
C ASP A 36 39.04 -115.84 -32.39
N LEU A 37 40.08 -115.47 -31.64
CA LEU A 37 39.99 -114.72 -30.37
C LEU A 37 40.64 -113.34 -30.46
N GLU A 38 39.81 -112.30 -30.34
CA GLU A 38 40.22 -110.91 -30.11
C GLU A 38 40.43 -110.64 -28.62
N VAL A 39 41.48 -109.88 -28.31
CA VAL A 39 41.80 -109.41 -26.95
C VAL A 39 41.97 -107.91 -27.00
N TRP A 40 41.14 -107.18 -26.25
CA TRP A 40 41.14 -105.72 -26.18
C TRP A 40 41.52 -105.27 -24.77
N VAL A 41 42.30 -104.19 -24.67
CA VAL A 41 42.52 -103.43 -23.43
C VAL A 41 41.95 -102.03 -23.66
N ASP A 42 40.95 -101.68 -22.87
CA ASP A 42 40.06 -100.52 -23.04
C ASP A 42 39.47 -100.46 -24.46
N GLN A 43 39.99 -99.57 -25.33
CA GLN A 43 39.56 -99.42 -26.73
C GLN A 43 40.63 -99.89 -27.75
N THR A 44 41.71 -100.52 -27.29
CA THR A 44 42.86 -100.91 -28.12
C THR A 44 42.94 -102.43 -28.27
N LEU A 45 42.76 -102.91 -29.51
CA LEU A 45 43.01 -104.31 -29.88
C LEU A 45 44.49 -104.65 -29.67
N GLN A 46 44.76 -105.75 -28.96
CA GLN A 46 46.11 -106.18 -28.63
C GLN A 46 46.69 -107.06 -29.74
N PRO A 47 47.96 -106.86 -30.14
CA PRO A 47 48.62 -107.71 -31.14
C PRO A 47 48.89 -109.11 -30.57
N ARG A 48 48.88 -110.14 -31.43
CA ARG A 48 49.13 -111.55 -31.04
C ARG A 48 50.39 -111.77 -30.21
N ALA A 49 51.43 -110.95 -30.36
CA ALA A 49 52.67 -111.06 -29.57
C ALA A 49 52.52 -110.63 -28.09
N ALA A 50 51.46 -109.90 -27.72
CA ALA A 50 51.23 -109.41 -26.36
C ALA A 50 50.60 -110.47 -25.43
N TYR A 51 50.10 -111.59 -25.96
CA TYR A 51 49.42 -112.63 -25.18
C TYR A 51 49.46 -114.00 -25.87
N SER A 52 49.30 -115.05 -25.08
CA SER A 52 49.08 -116.43 -25.55
C SER A 52 47.66 -116.89 -25.20
N VAL A 53 47.14 -117.87 -25.94
CA VAL A 53 45.80 -118.45 -25.74
C VAL A 53 45.95 -119.93 -25.42
N SER A 54 45.59 -120.32 -24.20
CA SER A 54 45.40 -121.72 -23.79
C SER A 54 43.93 -122.10 -23.92
N GLY A 55 43.64 -123.37 -24.22
CA GLY A 55 42.27 -123.88 -24.41
C GLY A 55 41.70 -123.68 -25.82
N VAL A 56 42.52 -123.43 -26.83
CA VAL A 56 42.09 -123.51 -28.24
C VAL A 56 41.65 -124.95 -28.55
N GLY A 57 40.51 -125.10 -29.21
CA GLY A 57 39.85 -126.39 -29.45
C GLY A 57 39.12 -126.99 -28.23
N VAL A 58 39.12 -126.32 -27.07
CA VAL A 58 38.43 -126.81 -25.86
C VAL A 58 37.04 -126.18 -25.76
N GLU A 59 36.00 -127.03 -25.72
CA GLU A 59 34.60 -126.57 -25.81
C GLU A 59 34.12 -125.73 -24.62
N ILE A 60 34.71 -125.93 -23.44
CA ILE A 60 34.42 -125.17 -22.21
C ILE A 60 35.10 -123.79 -22.23
N GLY A 61 36.02 -123.55 -23.18
CA GLY A 61 36.87 -122.36 -23.24
C GLY A 61 38.25 -122.58 -22.63
N GLY A 62 38.89 -121.49 -22.20
CA GLY A 62 40.33 -121.49 -21.91
C GLY A 62 40.80 -120.26 -21.14
N THR A 63 42.05 -119.85 -21.37
CA THR A 63 42.70 -118.74 -20.66
C THR A 63 43.64 -117.97 -21.59
N VAL A 64 43.49 -116.64 -21.62
CA VAL A 64 44.45 -115.70 -22.21
C VAL A 64 45.51 -115.37 -21.17
N ILE A 65 46.78 -115.46 -21.54
CA ILE A 65 47.93 -115.13 -20.68
C ILE A 65 48.75 -114.04 -21.35
N PHE A 66 48.72 -112.83 -20.79
CA PHE A 66 49.50 -111.69 -21.27
C PHE A 66 50.99 -111.82 -20.96
N THR A 67 51.83 -111.36 -21.89
CA THR A 67 53.30 -111.27 -21.75
C THR A 67 53.71 -110.16 -20.76
N VAL A 68 52.88 -109.13 -20.61
CA VAL A 68 53.02 -108.01 -19.64
C VAL A 68 51.65 -107.78 -19.01
N PRO A 69 51.51 -107.69 -17.66
CA PRO A 69 50.20 -107.52 -17.03
C PRO A 69 49.53 -106.21 -17.49
N PRO A 70 48.23 -106.22 -17.87
CA PRO A 70 47.52 -105.00 -18.23
C PRO A 70 47.49 -103.98 -17.07
N PRO A 71 47.63 -102.68 -17.33
CA PRO A 71 47.71 -101.67 -16.27
C PRO A 71 46.50 -101.66 -15.34
N ALA A 72 46.70 -101.25 -14.09
CA ALA A 72 45.63 -101.20 -13.09
C ALA A 72 44.47 -100.30 -13.56
N SER A 73 43.24 -100.73 -13.27
CA SER A 73 41.97 -100.09 -13.65
C SER A 73 41.63 -100.09 -15.16
N THR A 74 42.44 -100.71 -16.03
CA THR A 74 42.07 -100.94 -17.44
C THR A 74 41.06 -102.07 -17.60
N GLN A 75 40.19 -102.00 -18.61
CA GLN A 75 39.21 -103.03 -18.93
C GLN A 75 39.76 -104.02 -19.97
N VAL A 76 39.98 -105.27 -19.56
CA VAL A 76 40.30 -106.37 -20.46
C VAL A 76 38.99 -106.94 -21.02
N THR A 77 38.81 -106.93 -22.34
CA THR A 77 37.69 -107.61 -23.02
C THR A 77 38.24 -108.74 -23.88
N LEU A 78 37.78 -109.98 -23.65
CA LEU A 78 38.08 -111.14 -24.49
C LEU A 78 36.83 -111.46 -25.32
N ARG A 79 36.95 -111.61 -26.64
CA ARG A 79 35.83 -111.75 -27.57
C ARG A 79 36.16 -112.75 -28.68
N ARG A 80 35.24 -113.68 -28.97
CA ARG A 80 35.35 -114.51 -30.18
C ARG A 80 35.01 -113.68 -31.41
N ARG A 81 35.88 -113.72 -32.43
CA ARG A 81 35.66 -113.16 -33.76
C ARG A 81 36.13 -114.13 -34.84
N MET A 82 35.38 -115.22 -35.01
CA MET A 82 35.61 -116.14 -36.13
C MET A 82 35.15 -115.57 -37.46
N ALA A 83 35.80 -116.01 -38.54
CA ALA A 83 35.36 -115.77 -39.91
C ALA A 83 34.08 -116.56 -40.23
N LEU A 84 33.06 -115.90 -40.80
CA LEU A 84 31.81 -116.56 -41.17
C LEU A 84 31.97 -117.32 -42.51
N LYS A 85 32.46 -118.56 -42.42
CA LYS A 85 32.72 -119.46 -43.56
C LYS A 85 32.03 -120.82 -43.39
N ARG A 86 31.79 -121.53 -44.50
CA ARG A 86 31.62 -123.00 -44.49
C ARG A 86 33.01 -123.62 -44.46
N ASP A 87 33.36 -124.34 -43.38
CA ASP A 87 34.74 -124.84 -43.24
C ASP A 87 35.08 -125.98 -44.23
N ARG A 88 34.15 -126.93 -44.46
CA ARG A 88 34.41 -128.14 -45.28
C ARG A 88 33.20 -128.61 -46.09
N GLU A 89 33.48 -129.48 -47.06
CA GLU A 89 32.52 -130.33 -47.76
C GLU A 89 32.39 -131.68 -47.05
N PHE A 90 31.24 -132.34 -47.17
CA PHE A 90 31.11 -133.76 -46.84
C PHE A 90 31.17 -134.59 -48.12
N THR A 91 31.78 -135.77 -48.05
CA THR A 91 31.83 -136.73 -49.15
C THR A 91 30.51 -137.49 -49.29
N ASP A 92 30.01 -137.61 -50.52
CA ASP A 92 28.72 -138.23 -50.87
C ASP A 92 28.59 -139.72 -50.47
N THR A 93 29.69 -140.37 -50.10
CA THR A 93 29.74 -141.79 -49.72
C THR A 93 29.48 -142.07 -48.24
N ALA A 94 30.00 -141.23 -47.34
CA ALA A 94 29.91 -141.42 -45.89
C ALA A 94 30.31 -140.14 -45.13
N VAL A 95 29.73 -139.96 -43.94
CA VAL A 95 30.04 -138.84 -43.02
C VAL A 95 30.41 -139.37 -41.64
N GLU A 96 31.65 -139.08 -41.20
CA GLU A 96 32.06 -139.32 -39.81
C GLU A 96 31.28 -138.40 -38.86
N SER A 97 30.63 -138.96 -37.84
CA SER A 97 29.82 -138.20 -36.87
C SER A 97 30.63 -137.10 -36.15
N TRP A 98 31.93 -137.33 -35.91
CA TRP A 98 32.87 -136.33 -35.40
C TRP A 98 32.98 -135.10 -36.30
N ARG A 99 33.15 -135.28 -37.62
CA ARG A 99 33.23 -134.18 -38.59
C ARG A 99 31.91 -133.42 -38.69
N LEU A 100 30.79 -134.14 -38.64
CA LEU A 100 29.46 -133.54 -38.64
C LEU A 100 29.22 -132.68 -37.38
N ASN A 101 29.51 -133.23 -36.20
CA ASN A 101 29.37 -132.51 -34.93
C ASN A 101 30.23 -131.24 -34.92
N ASN A 102 31.50 -131.30 -35.31
CA ASN A 102 32.36 -130.11 -35.37
C ASN A 102 31.83 -129.03 -36.33
N ALA A 103 31.31 -129.42 -37.50
CA ALA A 103 30.72 -128.45 -38.43
C ALA A 103 29.47 -127.77 -37.83
N LEU A 104 28.63 -128.54 -37.14
CA LEU A 104 27.47 -128.01 -36.41
C LEU A 104 27.89 -127.12 -35.24
N TYR A 105 28.95 -127.48 -34.51
CA TYR A 105 29.46 -126.69 -33.37
C TYR A 105 30.03 -125.35 -33.83
N TYR A 106 30.76 -125.33 -34.96
CA TYR A 106 31.23 -124.10 -35.60
C TYR A 106 30.04 -123.22 -36.02
N GLN A 107 29.00 -123.81 -36.62
CA GLN A 107 27.77 -123.08 -36.99
C GLN A 107 27.02 -122.51 -35.78
N MET A 108 26.88 -123.27 -34.69
CA MET A 108 26.26 -122.75 -33.45
C MET A 108 27.10 -121.62 -32.83
N ALA A 109 28.42 -121.75 -32.83
CA ALA A 109 29.33 -120.71 -32.34
C ALA A 109 29.33 -119.44 -33.21
N ALA A 110 29.15 -119.59 -34.53
CA ALA A 110 28.93 -118.48 -35.46
C ALA A 110 27.58 -117.78 -35.20
N LEU A 111 26.50 -118.54 -34.98
CA LEU A 111 25.18 -117.98 -34.63
C LEU A 111 25.20 -117.22 -33.30
N GLN A 112 25.92 -117.72 -32.29
CA GLN A 112 26.16 -116.99 -31.02
C GLN A 112 26.88 -115.65 -31.24
N GLN A 113 27.87 -115.61 -32.13
CA GLN A 113 28.60 -114.39 -32.47
C GLN A 113 27.70 -113.38 -33.18
N VAL A 114 26.89 -113.83 -34.14
CA VAL A 114 25.91 -112.99 -34.83
C VAL A 114 24.82 -112.50 -33.86
N ALA A 115 24.38 -113.33 -32.90
CA ALA A 115 23.43 -112.94 -31.87
C ALA A 115 24.00 -111.88 -30.90
N ASP A 116 25.28 -111.96 -30.56
CA ASP A 116 25.97 -110.95 -29.75
C ASP A 116 26.16 -109.62 -30.51
N GLU A 117 26.59 -109.64 -31.77
CA GLU A 117 26.72 -108.42 -32.57
C GLU A 117 25.34 -107.79 -32.84
N ALA A 118 24.33 -108.61 -33.14
CA ALA A 118 22.94 -108.16 -33.19
C ALA A 118 22.39 -107.74 -31.83
N SER A 119 23.04 -108.04 -30.69
CA SER A 119 22.66 -107.51 -29.37
C SER A 119 23.10 -106.06 -29.17
N LEU A 120 24.19 -105.65 -29.82
CA LEU A 120 24.77 -104.30 -29.74
C LEU A 120 24.17 -103.30 -30.74
N ALA A 121 23.52 -103.79 -31.80
CA ALA A 121 22.93 -102.96 -32.84
C ALA A 121 21.70 -102.16 -32.36
N VAL A 122 21.43 -101.01 -33.01
CA VAL A 122 20.19 -100.24 -32.82
C VAL A 122 19.00 -101.07 -33.34
N LYS A 123 18.01 -101.32 -32.48
CA LYS A 123 16.86 -102.20 -32.79
C LYS A 123 15.56 -101.43 -32.97
N ARG A 124 14.86 -101.72 -34.07
CA ARG A 124 13.44 -101.39 -34.21
C ARG A 124 12.59 -102.39 -33.42
N SER A 125 11.46 -101.95 -32.88
CA SER A 125 10.44 -102.85 -32.33
C SER A 125 9.90 -103.78 -33.41
N PHE A 126 9.73 -105.08 -33.12
CA PHE A 126 9.18 -106.05 -34.07
C PHE A 126 7.73 -105.75 -34.50
N ARG A 127 7.05 -104.87 -33.77
CA ARG A 127 5.68 -104.38 -34.06
C ARG A 127 5.67 -103.05 -34.84
N SER A 128 6.85 -102.54 -35.23
CA SER A 128 6.95 -101.28 -35.97
C SER A 128 6.58 -101.46 -37.44
N LEU A 129 5.57 -100.71 -37.88
CA LEU A 129 5.19 -100.62 -39.30
C LEU A 129 6.04 -99.59 -40.08
N SER A 130 6.87 -98.80 -39.40
CA SER A 130 7.77 -97.85 -40.05
C SER A 130 8.84 -98.60 -40.84
N ASN A 131 9.11 -98.12 -42.06
CA ASN A 131 10.18 -98.55 -42.95
C ASN A 131 11.48 -97.73 -42.76
N ALA A 132 11.48 -96.72 -41.89
CA ALA A 132 12.57 -95.76 -41.71
C ALA A 132 13.95 -96.40 -41.48
N ASP A 133 14.98 -95.77 -42.03
CA ASP A 133 16.38 -96.18 -41.89
C ASP A 133 16.88 -95.95 -40.45
N LEU A 134 17.65 -96.90 -39.96
CA LEU A 134 18.30 -96.88 -38.64
C LEU A 134 19.83 -96.85 -38.73
N THR A 135 20.38 -96.71 -39.95
CA THR A 135 21.79 -96.40 -40.17
C THR A 135 22.12 -95.10 -39.43
N LEU A 136 23.17 -95.15 -38.60
CA LEU A 136 23.63 -93.95 -37.90
C LEU A 136 24.36 -93.01 -38.87
N PRO A 137 24.13 -91.69 -38.80
CA PRO A 137 24.90 -90.72 -39.57
C PRO A 137 26.35 -90.68 -39.09
N GLU A 138 27.24 -90.12 -39.92
CA GLU A 138 28.65 -89.89 -39.59
C GLU A 138 28.81 -89.18 -38.22
N PRO A 139 29.72 -89.64 -37.34
CA PRO A 139 29.79 -89.16 -35.96
C PRO A 139 30.27 -87.70 -35.89
N ALA A 140 29.44 -86.82 -35.33
CA ALA A 140 29.74 -85.40 -35.16
C ALA A 140 29.79 -85.01 -33.68
N ALA A 141 30.89 -84.39 -33.24
CA ALA A 141 31.07 -83.97 -31.85
C ALA A 141 30.01 -82.95 -31.40
N GLY A 142 29.55 -83.08 -30.15
CA GLY A 142 28.50 -82.25 -29.55
C GLY A 142 27.08 -82.49 -30.10
N ARG A 143 26.89 -83.39 -31.08
CA ARG A 143 25.60 -83.60 -31.73
C ARG A 143 24.87 -84.82 -31.17
N SER A 144 23.55 -84.71 -31.06
CA SER A 144 22.66 -85.81 -30.69
C SER A 144 22.00 -86.42 -31.93
N ILE A 145 21.76 -87.73 -31.89
CA ILE A 145 21.00 -88.43 -32.93
C ILE A 145 19.51 -88.12 -32.75
N ARG A 146 18.86 -87.67 -33.83
CA ARG A 146 17.40 -87.45 -33.90
C ARG A 146 16.82 -88.05 -35.16
N TRP A 147 15.50 -88.16 -35.22
CA TRP A 147 14.79 -88.32 -36.49
C TRP A 147 14.96 -87.08 -37.36
N ASN A 148 15.04 -87.28 -38.66
CA ASN A 148 14.88 -86.21 -39.64
C ASN A 148 13.43 -85.74 -39.71
N ASP A 149 13.19 -84.63 -40.42
CA ASP A 149 11.89 -83.95 -40.40
C ASP A 149 10.82 -84.68 -41.22
N ALA A 150 11.22 -85.68 -42.02
CA ALA A 150 10.34 -86.62 -42.72
C ALA A 150 9.97 -87.86 -41.88
N GLY A 151 10.71 -88.15 -40.81
CA GLY A 151 10.53 -89.34 -39.97
C GLY A 151 10.99 -90.66 -40.61
N ASP A 152 11.73 -90.61 -41.71
CA ASP A 152 12.18 -91.77 -42.50
C ASP A 152 13.67 -92.12 -42.33
N GLY A 153 14.44 -91.34 -41.56
CA GLY A 153 15.84 -91.64 -41.24
C GLY A 153 16.40 -90.89 -40.02
N LEU A 154 17.60 -91.29 -39.59
CA LEU A 154 18.32 -90.68 -38.47
C LEU A 154 19.34 -89.63 -38.95
N VAL A 155 19.42 -88.50 -38.25
CA VAL A 155 20.35 -87.39 -38.54
C VAL A 155 20.93 -86.78 -37.26
N ASN A 156 22.09 -86.14 -37.39
CA ASN A 156 22.70 -85.36 -36.31
C ASN A 156 21.92 -84.05 -36.05
N SER A 157 21.88 -83.61 -34.78
CA SER A 157 21.27 -82.34 -34.39
C SER A 157 21.97 -81.13 -35.04
N ALA A 158 21.17 -80.12 -35.45
CA ALA A 158 21.68 -78.90 -36.08
C ALA A 158 22.43 -77.97 -35.11
N ALA A 159 22.09 -78.02 -33.82
CA ALA A 159 22.83 -77.36 -32.73
C ALA A 159 23.59 -78.40 -31.89
N ASP A 160 24.62 -77.93 -31.19
CA ASP A 160 25.26 -78.66 -30.09
C ASP A 160 24.30 -78.71 -28.89
N VAL A 161 24.06 -79.89 -28.32
CA VAL A 161 23.03 -80.08 -27.28
C VAL A 161 23.42 -79.47 -25.94
N ASP A 162 24.71 -79.48 -25.59
CA ASP A 162 25.22 -78.94 -24.33
C ASP A 162 25.24 -77.40 -24.37
N SER A 163 25.34 -76.82 -25.56
CA SER A 163 25.26 -75.36 -25.78
C SER A 163 23.85 -74.75 -25.53
N VAL A 164 22.78 -75.56 -25.57
CA VAL A 164 21.39 -75.06 -25.53
C VAL A 164 21.05 -74.38 -24.21
N LEU A 165 21.45 -74.97 -23.08
CA LEU A 165 21.14 -74.43 -21.75
C LEU A 165 21.90 -73.12 -21.47
N PRO A 166 23.24 -73.02 -21.66
CA PRO A 166 23.96 -71.75 -21.57
C PRO A 166 23.40 -70.65 -22.49
N LEU A 167 23.04 -70.98 -23.73
CA LEU A 167 22.46 -70.01 -24.68
C LEU A 167 21.08 -69.50 -24.23
N ALA A 168 20.25 -70.37 -23.65
CA ALA A 168 18.97 -69.98 -23.07
C ALA A 168 19.17 -69.07 -21.84
N THR A 169 20.13 -69.38 -20.96
CA THR A 169 20.46 -68.55 -19.80
C THR A 169 20.98 -67.17 -20.21
N SER A 170 21.87 -67.08 -21.20
CA SER A 170 22.35 -65.78 -21.73
C SER A 170 21.19 -64.92 -22.20
N ARG A 171 20.32 -65.46 -23.08
CA ARG A 171 19.18 -64.71 -23.63
C ARG A 171 18.19 -64.24 -22.55
N ALA A 172 18.04 -65.00 -21.46
CA ALA A 172 17.24 -64.56 -20.31
C ALA A 172 17.90 -63.41 -19.53
N GLN A 173 19.23 -63.43 -19.38
CA GLN A 173 20.00 -62.34 -18.77
C GLN A 173 19.98 -61.07 -19.63
N ASP A 174 20.16 -61.20 -20.95
CA ASP A 174 20.08 -60.10 -21.92
C ASP A 174 18.71 -59.39 -21.89
N ALA A 175 17.63 -60.18 -21.81
CA ALA A 175 16.26 -59.67 -21.67
C ALA A 175 16.04 -58.95 -20.32
N ALA A 176 16.56 -59.51 -19.22
CA ALA A 176 16.47 -58.88 -17.89
C ALA A 176 17.24 -57.55 -17.81
N ALA A 177 18.46 -57.50 -18.38
CA ALA A 177 19.26 -56.29 -18.47
C ALA A 177 18.58 -55.21 -19.34
N SER A 178 17.93 -55.63 -20.43
CA SER A 178 17.14 -54.74 -21.29
C SER A 178 15.94 -54.12 -20.54
N ALA A 179 15.23 -54.92 -19.74
CA ALA A 179 14.12 -54.44 -18.90
C ALA A 179 14.60 -53.46 -17.81
N ALA A 180 15.71 -53.77 -17.13
CA ALA A 180 16.30 -52.88 -16.12
C ALA A 180 16.81 -51.54 -16.71
N SER A 181 17.27 -51.55 -17.97
CA SER A 181 17.64 -50.34 -18.71
C SER A 181 16.41 -49.48 -19.03
N GLN A 182 15.29 -50.10 -19.43
CA GLN A 182 14.03 -49.41 -19.69
C GLN A 182 13.43 -48.78 -18.42
N SER A 183 13.42 -49.48 -17.29
CA SER A 183 12.94 -48.91 -16.02
C SER A 183 13.81 -47.74 -15.56
N SER A 184 15.14 -47.85 -15.71
CA SER A 184 16.08 -46.77 -15.39
C SER A 184 15.81 -45.52 -16.23
N ALA A 185 15.62 -45.68 -17.55
CA ALA A 185 15.28 -44.59 -18.45
C ALA A 185 13.92 -43.94 -18.11
N ALA A 186 12.91 -44.74 -17.73
CA ALA A 186 11.61 -44.23 -17.29
C ALA A 186 11.73 -43.41 -15.99
N SER A 187 12.52 -43.86 -15.02
CA SER A 187 12.83 -43.09 -13.81
C SER A 187 13.56 -41.78 -14.12
N SER A 188 14.54 -41.79 -15.04
CA SER A 188 15.22 -40.56 -15.48
C SER A 188 14.26 -39.56 -16.15
N ALA A 189 13.33 -40.04 -16.99
CA ALA A 189 12.33 -39.20 -17.64
C ALA A 189 11.31 -38.59 -16.66
N ALA A 190 10.94 -39.35 -15.61
CA ALA A 190 10.12 -38.85 -14.51
C ALA A 190 10.87 -37.74 -13.73
N SER A 191 12.12 -37.98 -13.31
CA SER A 191 12.95 -36.98 -12.63
C SER A 191 13.14 -35.71 -13.45
N ALA A 192 13.43 -35.83 -14.75
CA ALA A 192 13.56 -34.68 -15.66
C ALA A 192 12.25 -33.90 -15.85
N THR A 193 11.09 -34.53 -15.61
CA THR A 193 9.79 -33.84 -15.62
C THR A 193 9.54 -33.13 -14.30
N THR A 194 9.87 -33.74 -13.15
CA THR A 194 9.87 -33.06 -11.84
C THR A 194 10.79 -31.83 -11.84
N SER A 195 12.00 -31.94 -12.40
CA SER A 195 12.93 -30.80 -12.51
C SER A 195 12.36 -29.65 -13.35
N ARG A 196 11.70 -29.95 -14.49
CA ARG A 196 11.03 -28.91 -15.31
C ARG A 196 9.92 -28.22 -14.52
N ASN A 197 9.04 -28.97 -13.87
CA ASN A 197 7.95 -28.41 -13.06
C ASN A 197 8.48 -27.51 -11.92
N ILE A 198 9.65 -27.80 -11.35
CA ILE A 198 10.32 -26.95 -10.35
C ILE A 198 10.83 -25.65 -10.99
N CYS A 199 11.50 -25.72 -12.15
CA CYS A 199 11.95 -24.52 -12.87
C CYS A 199 10.77 -23.64 -13.32
N ASP A 200 9.69 -24.23 -13.81
CA ASP A 200 8.50 -23.50 -14.25
C ASP A 200 7.82 -22.78 -13.05
N ALA A 201 7.81 -23.41 -11.87
CA ALA A 201 7.32 -22.79 -10.63
C ALA A 201 8.23 -21.64 -10.16
N ASP A 202 9.56 -21.81 -10.21
CA ASP A 202 10.55 -20.79 -9.84
C ASP A 202 10.46 -19.54 -10.74
N VAL A 203 10.21 -19.74 -12.05
CA VAL A 203 9.91 -18.65 -13.00
C VAL A 203 8.63 -17.90 -12.63
N VAL A 204 7.58 -18.60 -12.17
CA VAL A 204 6.33 -17.95 -11.71
C VAL A 204 6.55 -17.14 -10.43
N VAL A 205 7.30 -17.67 -9.45
CA VAL A 205 7.66 -16.93 -8.21
C VAL A 205 8.49 -15.70 -8.54
N THR A 206 9.55 -15.85 -9.34
CA THR A 206 10.39 -14.74 -9.82
C THR A 206 9.59 -13.68 -10.60
N GLY A 207 8.53 -14.10 -11.30
CA GLY A 207 7.58 -13.21 -11.96
C GLY A 207 6.73 -12.39 -10.98
N ALA A 208 6.24 -13.03 -9.93
CA ALA A 208 5.46 -12.39 -8.86
C ALA A 208 6.31 -11.38 -8.07
N ASP A 209 7.53 -11.74 -7.67
CA ASP A 209 8.46 -10.84 -6.97
C ASP A 209 8.78 -9.59 -7.81
N ARG A 210 8.99 -9.78 -9.12
CA ARG A 210 9.20 -8.67 -10.06
C ARG A 210 7.99 -7.74 -10.15
N ALA A 211 6.77 -8.28 -10.08
CA ALA A 211 5.54 -7.50 -10.07
C ALA A 211 5.36 -6.72 -8.75
N ALA A 212 5.68 -7.34 -7.59
CA ALA A 212 5.69 -6.66 -6.30
C ALA A 212 6.68 -5.48 -6.29
N VAL A 213 7.92 -5.70 -6.72
CA VAL A 213 8.94 -4.64 -6.84
C VAL A 213 8.53 -3.52 -7.82
N ALA A 214 7.69 -3.82 -8.83
CA ALA A 214 7.13 -2.79 -9.71
C ALA A 214 6.00 -1.98 -9.04
N ALA A 215 5.16 -2.62 -8.22
CA ALA A 215 4.16 -1.95 -7.40
C ALA A 215 4.83 -1.02 -6.37
N ASP A 216 5.82 -1.51 -5.62
CA ASP A 216 6.56 -0.71 -4.61
C ASP A 216 7.23 0.52 -5.23
N LYS A 217 7.84 0.37 -6.41
CA LYS A 217 8.41 1.51 -7.17
C LYS A 217 7.35 2.54 -7.57
N THR A 218 6.12 2.11 -7.80
CA THR A 218 5.00 2.99 -8.14
C THR A 218 4.51 3.74 -6.89
N SER A 219 4.39 3.07 -5.75
CA SER A 219 4.10 3.68 -4.45
C SER A 219 5.16 4.73 -4.07
N VAL A 220 6.45 4.38 -4.14
CA VAL A 220 7.58 5.30 -3.86
C VAL A 220 7.67 6.45 -4.86
N ALA A 221 7.10 6.33 -6.06
CA ALA A 221 6.94 7.44 -6.99
C ALA A 221 5.78 8.38 -6.57
N ALA A 222 4.65 7.82 -6.14
CA ALA A 222 3.52 8.58 -5.61
C ALA A 222 3.90 9.34 -4.33
N ASP A 223 4.58 8.69 -3.38
CA ASP A 223 5.09 9.32 -2.15
C ASP A 223 6.02 10.50 -2.44
N ARG A 224 6.91 10.37 -3.44
CA ARG A 224 7.74 11.50 -3.89
C ARG A 224 6.91 12.65 -4.44
N THR A 225 5.84 12.40 -5.19
CA THR A 225 4.98 13.47 -5.70
C THR A 225 4.20 14.17 -4.58
N THR A 226 3.74 13.42 -3.56
CA THR A 226 3.11 13.99 -2.36
C THR A 226 4.09 14.87 -1.59
N VAL A 227 5.27 14.35 -1.23
CA VAL A 227 6.31 15.11 -0.51
C VAL A 227 6.77 16.35 -1.32
N HIS A 228 6.80 16.28 -2.64
CA HIS A 228 7.12 17.43 -3.48
C HIS A 228 6.00 18.50 -3.44
N ALA A 229 4.73 18.09 -3.41
CA ALA A 229 3.59 18.99 -3.28
C ALA A 229 3.53 19.63 -1.88
N ASP A 230 3.76 18.85 -0.81
CA ASP A 230 3.82 19.35 0.57
C ASP A 230 4.92 20.40 0.73
N ARG A 231 6.11 20.13 0.15
CA ARG A 231 7.22 21.10 0.10
C ARG A 231 6.85 22.38 -0.64
N LEU A 232 6.18 22.30 -1.79
CA LEU A 232 5.69 23.49 -2.52
C LEU A 232 4.65 24.28 -1.71
N ALA A 233 3.76 23.59 -0.99
CA ALA A 233 2.76 24.22 -0.13
C ALA A 233 3.41 24.92 1.09
N ALA A 234 4.45 24.32 1.67
CA ALA A 234 5.26 24.94 2.73
C ALA A 234 6.04 26.16 2.22
N GLU A 235 6.67 26.08 1.05
CA GLU A 235 7.37 27.20 0.40
C GLU A 235 6.42 28.35 0.06
N ALA A 236 5.23 28.06 -0.47
CA ALA A 236 4.20 29.07 -0.72
C ALA A 236 3.68 29.71 0.60
N SER A 237 3.52 28.92 1.66
CA SER A 237 3.11 29.42 2.98
C SER A 237 4.18 30.31 3.61
N ALA A 238 5.46 29.98 3.46
CA ALA A 238 6.58 30.80 3.91
C ALA A 238 6.67 32.12 3.11
N ALA A 239 6.47 32.08 1.78
CA ALA A 239 6.42 33.28 0.94
C ALA A 239 5.23 34.19 1.33
N LEU A 240 4.07 33.62 1.64
CA LEU A 240 2.91 34.36 2.16
C LEU A 240 3.23 35.02 3.51
N ALA A 241 3.87 34.30 4.45
CA ALA A 241 4.28 34.85 5.74
C ALA A 241 5.26 36.03 5.59
N LEU A 242 6.29 35.90 4.75
CA LEU A 242 7.23 36.99 4.42
C LEU A 242 6.52 38.19 3.79
N SER A 243 5.52 37.96 2.92
CA SER A 243 4.73 39.04 2.34
C SER A 243 3.88 39.76 3.38
N ALA A 244 3.28 39.03 4.33
CA ALA A 244 2.49 39.61 5.42
C ALA A 244 3.36 40.40 6.40
N GLU A 245 4.56 39.92 6.72
CA GLU A 245 5.53 40.63 7.56
C GLU A 245 6.01 41.94 6.89
N SER A 246 6.32 41.90 5.58
CA SER A 246 6.67 43.13 4.84
C SER A 246 5.51 44.13 4.73
N ALA A 247 4.27 43.66 4.60
CA ALA A 247 3.07 44.50 4.65
C ALA A 247 2.84 45.12 6.03
N ALA A 248 3.10 44.37 7.12
CA ALA A 248 3.04 44.88 8.48
C ALA A 248 4.12 45.95 8.75
N ALA A 249 5.35 45.73 8.27
CA ALA A 249 6.43 46.71 8.33
C ALA A 249 6.10 47.99 7.56
N LEU A 250 5.51 47.87 6.36
CA LEU A 250 5.06 49.02 5.57
C LEU A 250 3.90 49.77 6.26
N SER A 251 2.98 49.06 6.89
CA SER A 251 1.90 49.65 7.70
C SER A 251 2.46 50.46 8.88
N ALA A 252 3.44 49.91 9.61
CA ALA A 252 4.13 50.62 10.69
C ALA A 252 4.89 51.87 10.19
N ALA A 253 5.57 51.79 9.05
CA ALA A 253 6.25 52.93 8.44
C ALA A 253 5.27 54.03 8.00
N ASN A 254 4.11 53.66 7.44
CA ASN A 254 3.04 54.59 7.10
C ASN A 254 2.45 55.26 8.35
N ALA A 255 2.22 54.52 9.43
CA ALA A 255 1.74 55.06 10.70
C ALA A 255 2.75 56.04 11.34
N ALA A 256 4.05 55.72 11.31
CA ALA A 256 5.11 56.63 11.75
C ALA A 256 5.17 57.91 10.90
N THR A 257 5.01 57.79 9.57
CA THR A 257 4.97 58.93 8.64
C THR A 257 3.75 59.81 8.87
N ALA A 258 2.58 59.22 9.15
CA ALA A 258 1.38 59.96 9.54
C ALA A 258 1.57 60.70 10.87
N ALA A 259 2.16 60.06 11.89
CA ALA A 259 2.46 60.70 13.17
C ALA A 259 3.44 61.88 13.03
N ALA A 260 4.49 61.73 12.22
CA ALA A 260 5.42 62.82 11.88
C ALA A 260 4.72 63.97 11.14
N THR A 261 3.77 63.65 10.25
CA THR A 261 2.97 64.64 9.52
C THR A 261 2.05 65.42 10.46
N VAL A 262 1.37 64.75 11.40
CA VAL A 262 0.53 65.39 12.43
C VAL A 262 1.37 66.27 13.36
N SER A 263 2.53 65.80 13.80
CA SER A 263 3.48 66.60 14.60
C SER A 263 3.94 67.87 13.86
N THR A 264 4.23 67.75 12.56
CA THR A 264 4.58 68.89 11.70
C THR A 264 3.42 69.88 11.57
N GLN A 265 2.19 69.40 11.33
CA GLN A 265 1.00 70.26 11.25
C GLN A 265 0.72 70.99 12.58
N ALA A 266 0.91 70.31 13.72
CA ALA A 266 0.78 70.92 15.04
C ALA A 266 1.81 72.05 15.26
N ALA A 267 3.08 71.85 14.85
CA ALA A 267 4.09 72.89 14.91
C ALA A 267 3.75 74.10 14.01
N THR A 268 3.25 73.86 12.79
CA THR A 268 2.79 74.93 11.88
C THR A 268 1.59 75.70 12.46
N ALA A 269 0.64 75.01 13.09
CA ALA A 269 -0.49 75.63 13.77
C ALA A 269 -0.05 76.47 14.98
N GLN A 270 0.93 75.98 15.76
CA GLN A 270 1.51 76.72 16.89
C GLN A 270 2.20 78.01 16.41
N ALA A 271 2.94 77.94 15.30
CA ALA A 271 3.57 79.11 14.68
C ALA A 271 2.54 80.11 14.14
N ALA A 272 1.46 79.64 13.50
CA ALA A 272 0.36 80.49 13.04
C ALA A 272 -0.37 81.19 14.20
N ALA A 273 -0.59 80.48 15.32
CA ALA A 273 -1.16 81.07 16.54
C ALA A 273 -0.22 82.14 17.12
N SER A 274 1.09 81.89 17.18
CA SER A 274 2.08 82.88 17.64
C SER A 274 2.11 84.14 16.75
N ALA A 275 2.00 83.98 15.43
CA ALA A 275 1.88 85.10 14.50
C ALA A 275 0.58 85.90 14.68
N ALA A 276 -0.54 85.21 14.96
CA ALA A 276 -1.82 85.86 15.27
C ALA A 276 -1.75 86.68 16.58
N SER A 277 -1.09 86.16 17.63
CA SER A 277 -0.83 86.91 18.86
C SER A 277 0.02 88.16 18.62
N ALA A 278 1.09 88.06 17.82
CA ALA A 278 1.92 89.21 17.47
C ALA A 278 1.12 90.29 16.72
N SER A 279 0.24 89.88 15.79
CA SER A 279 -0.67 90.79 15.07
C SER A 279 -1.63 91.52 16.03
N GLN A 280 -2.20 90.83 17.03
CA GLN A 280 -3.04 91.46 18.05
C GLN A 280 -2.26 92.49 18.89
N SER A 281 -1.02 92.19 19.27
CA SER A 281 -0.15 93.16 19.96
C SER A 281 0.15 94.39 19.10
N SER A 282 0.35 94.23 17.79
CA SER A 282 0.55 95.34 16.85
C SER A 282 -0.71 96.20 16.68
N ALA A 283 -1.90 95.60 16.67
CA ALA A 283 -3.17 96.34 16.65
C ALA A 283 -3.35 97.17 17.93
N HIS A 284 -3.13 96.57 19.11
CA HIS A 284 -3.26 97.26 20.39
C HIS A 284 -2.28 98.44 20.55
N ALA A 285 -1.05 98.30 20.07
CA ALA A 285 -0.08 99.40 20.02
C ALA A 285 -0.54 100.56 19.11
N SER A 286 -1.31 100.26 18.06
CA SER A 286 -1.86 101.26 17.14
C SER A 286 -3.00 102.06 17.77
N GLU A 287 -3.89 101.39 18.52
CA GLU A 287 -4.98 102.04 19.29
C GLU A 287 -4.44 102.99 20.36
N LEU A 288 -3.38 102.58 21.07
CA LEU A 288 -2.73 103.41 22.10
C LEU A 288 -2.12 104.69 21.50
N SER A 289 -1.57 104.62 20.28
CA SER A 289 -1.05 105.77 19.54
C SER A 289 -2.16 106.76 19.12
N ALA A 290 -3.33 106.24 18.74
CA ALA A 290 -4.50 107.07 18.43
C ALA A 290 -5.02 107.81 19.68
N ALA A 291 -5.08 107.15 20.84
CA ALA A 291 -5.50 107.75 22.10
C ALA A 291 -4.53 108.86 22.59
N GLY A 292 -3.22 108.66 22.43
CA GLY A 292 -2.21 109.69 22.71
C GLY A 292 -2.32 110.92 21.80
N SER A 293 -2.75 110.73 20.56
CA SER A 293 -2.92 111.83 19.59
C SER A 293 -4.12 112.73 19.90
N ALA A 294 -5.23 112.16 20.40
CA ALA A 294 -6.44 112.91 20.73
C ALA A 294 -6.28 113.82 21.96
N SER A 295 -5.52 113.37 22.96
CA SER A 295 -5.32 114.12 24.21
C SER A 295 -4.41 115.35 24.06
N ALA A 296 -3.44 115.31 23.15
CA ALA A 296 -2.57 116.45 22.84
C ALA A 296 -3.32 117.64 22.19
N ALA A 297 -4.32 117.38 21.35
CA ALA A 297 -5.06 118.42 20.63
C ALA A 297 -5.90 119.32 21.56
N ILE A 298 -6.48 118.75 22.62
CA ILE A 298 -7.38 119.44 23.56
C ILE A 298 -6.60 120.42 24.46
N ALA A 299 -5.35 120.11 24.79
CA ALA A 299 -4.48 120.97 25.60
C ALA A 299 -3.92 122.20 24.86
N ALA A 300 -3.90 122.17 23.51
CA ALA A 300 -3.39 123.26 22.69
C ALA A 300 -4.41 124.37 22.45
N ALA A 301 -5.70 124.02 22.27
CA ALA A 301 -6.76 125.00 22.00
C ALA A 301 -7.05 125.90 23.22
N SER A 302 -6.99 125.35 24.43
CA SER A 302 -7.42 126.03 25.66
C SER A 302 -6.49 127.16 26.13
N GLN A 303 -5.21 127.18 25.71
CA GLN A 303 -4.28 128.28 26.04
C GLN A 303 -4.31 129.44 25.05
N ALA A 304 -4.88 129.29 23.85
CA ALA A 304 -4.98 130.36 22.86
C ALA A 304 -6.13 131.35 23.16
N GLN A 305 -7.25 130.86 23.72
CA GLN A 305 -8.46 131.67 23.92
C GLN A 305 -8.30 132.76 25.00
N ALA A 306 -7.54 132.47 26.07
CA ALA A 306 -7.41 133.34 27.24
C ALA A 306 -6.68 134.67 26.97
N ALA A 307 -5.91 134.77 25.88
CA ALA A 307 -5.17 135.97 25.51
C ALA A 307 -6.00 137.00 24.70
N ALA A 308 -7.24 136.67 24.32
CA ALA A 308 -8.05 137.45 23.38
C ALA A 308 -9.23 138.23 24.00
N GLY A 309 -9.54 138.04 25.29
CA GLY A 309 -10.44 138.93 26.04
C GLY A 309 -11.93 138.94 25.67
N ILE A 310 -12.44 137.93 24.94
CA ILE A 310 -13.87 137.85 24.57
C ILE A 310 -14.63 136.96 25.56
N VAL A 311 -15.40 137.59 26.45
CA VAL A 311 -16.47 136.93 27.23
C VAL A 311 -17.73 137.79 27.09
N MET A 312 -18.63 137.36 26.20
CA MET A 312 -19.92 137.99 25.94
C MET A 312 -20.97 136.90 25.65
N PHE A 313 -22.22 137.13 26.03
CA PHE A 313 -23.34 136.40 25.45
C PHE A 313 -23.71 137.09 24.12
N SER A 314 -23.86 136.35 23.03
CA SER A 314 -24.13 136.97 21.72
C SER A 314 -25.56 137.52 21.66
N ASN A 315 -26.56 136.65 21.88
CA ASN A 315 -27.97 136.96 21.70
C ASN A 315 -28.84 136.15 22.67
N VAL A 316 -29.82 136.81 23.30
CA VAL A 316 -30.95 136.19 24.00
C VAL A 316 -32.22 136.56 23.24
N ALA A 317 -32.80 135.57 22.56
CA ALA A 317 -33.96 135.74 21.70
C ALA A 317 -35.19 135.04 22.28
N VAL A 318 -36.34 135.72 22.26
CA VAL A 318 -37.66 135.16 22.54
C VAL A 318 -38.51 135.34 21.30
N SER A 319 -39.18 134.28 20.83
CA SER A 319 -39.94 134.33 19.58
C SER A 319 -41.06 135.39 19.65
N GLY A 320 -41.12 136.26 18.64
CA GLY A 320 -42.06 137.39 18.58
C GLY A 320 -41.63 138.66 19.34
N GLN A 321 -40.49 138.64 20.05
CA GLN A 321 -39.90 139.81 20.73
C GLN A 321 -38.68 140.33 19.96
N ALA A 322 -38.23 141.55 20.28
CA ALA A 322 -36.90 142.01 19.89
C ALA A 322 -35.82 141.15 20.61
N THR A 323 -34.74 140.83 19.91
CA THR A 323 -33.62 140.07 20.48
C THR A 323 -32.71 140.98 21.30
N VAL A 324 -32.38 140.58 22.53
CA VAL A 324 -31.35 141.25 23.33
C VAL A 324 -30.00 140.75 22.83
N ALA A 325 -29.17 141.62 22.27
CA ALA A 325 -27.79 141.32 21.91
C ALA A 325 -26.84 142.07 22.86
N ALA A 326 -25.65 141.53 23.09
CA ALA A 326 -24.54 142.38 23.56
C ALA A 326 -24.02 143.17 22.34
N ASP A 327 -23.95 144.50 22.47
CA ASP A 327 -23.40 145.38 21.43
C ASP A 327 -22.03 145.98 21.79
N GLN A 328 -21.59 145.87 23.06
CA GLN A 328 -20.24 146.22 23.50
C GLN A 328 -19.59 145.20 24.46
N ALA A 329 -18.26 145.27 24.54
CA ALA A 329 -17.47 144.50 25.47
C ALA A 329 -17.68 144.97 26.93
N GLY A 330 -18.54 144.28 27.66
CA GLY A 330 -18.87 144.57 29.06
C GLY A 330 -20.36 144.52 29.40
N ASP A 331 -21.23 144.28 28.42
CA ASP A 331 -22.68 144.26 28.62
C ASP A 331 -23.14 143.21 29.64
N THR A 332 -24.12 143.59 30.46
CA THR A 332 -24.65 142.77 31.57
C THR A 332 -26.12 142.43 31.32
N LEU A 333 -26.41 141.14 31.14
CA LEU A 333 -27.79 140.65 30.98
C LEU A 333 -28.59 140.85 32.26
N THR A 334 -29.54 141.79 32.22
CA THR A 334 -30.40 142.11 33.38
C THR A 334 -31.76 141.43 33.25
N LEU A 335 -32.11 140.58 34.21
CA LEU A 335 -33.39 139.87 34.29
C LEU A 335 -34.34 140.61 35.24
N VAL A 336 -35.53 140.98 34.75
CA VAL A 336 -36.54 141.74 35.52
C VAL A 336 -37.78 140.88 35.74
N ALA A 337 -38.22 140.75 36.99
CA ALA A 337 -39.40 139.96 37.35
C ALA A 337 -40.71 140.74 37.09
N GLY A 338 -41.67 140.09 36.42
CA GLY A 338 -43.06 140.56 36.33
C GLY A 338 -43.92 140.03 37.49
N SER A 339 -45.11 140.58 37.71
CA SER A 339 -45.96 140.29 38.90
C SER A 339 -46.31 138.81 39.13
N ALA A 340 -46.33 137.98 38.07
CA ALA A 340 -46.60 136.55 38.14
C ALA A 340 -45.36 135.66 38.40
N LEU A 341 -44.15 136.22 38.42
CA LEU A 341 -42.88 135.49 38.56
C LEU A 341 -42.00 136.09 39.67
N SER A 342 -41.22 135.24 40.33
CA SER A 342 -40.05 135.66 41.11
C SER A 342 -38.78 135.18 40.39
N ILE A 343 -37.73 136.01 40.47
CA ILE A 343 -36.40 135.70 39.94
C ILE A 343 -35.41 135.99 41.06
N THR A 344 -34.55 135.03 41.36
CA THR A 344 -33.50 135.11 42.39
C THR A 344 -32.19 134.54 41.88
N THR A 345 -31.07 134.99 42.44
CA THR A 345 -29.72 134.59 42.04
C THR A 345 -28.91 134.14 43.25
N ASP A 346 -27.99 133.20 43.03
CA ASP A 346 -26.96 132.80 43.99
C ASP A 346 -25.58 132.82 43.32
N ALA A 347 -24.73 133.74 43.78
CA ALA A 347 -23.37 133.95 43.29
C ALA A 347 -22.33 133.01 43.94
N ALA A 348 -22.74 132.12 44.86
CA ALA A 348 -21.87 131.06 45.40
C ALA A 348 -22.02 129.72 44.64
N SER A 349 -23.10 129.55 43.87
CA SER A 349 -23.37 128.39 43.01
C SER A 349 -23.52 128.74 41.52
N ASP A 350 -23.21 129.99 41.15
CA ASP A 350 -23.35 130.55 39.80
C ASP A 350 -24.74 130.28 39.16
N SER A 351 -25.81 130.41 39.95
CA SER A 351 -27.15 129.97 39.56
C SER A 351 -28.22 131.08 39.60
N VAL A 352 -29.25 130.90 38.76
CA VAL A 352 -30.42 131.77 38.65
C VAL A 352 -31.68 130.92 38.73
N THR A 353 -32.57 131.23 39.66
CA THR A 353 -33.85 130.54 39.86
C THR A 353 -34.99 131.43 39.38
N ILE A 354 -35.94 130.84 38.63
CA ILE A 354 -37.19 131.48 38.21
C ILE A 354 -38.36 130.63 38.71
N ALA A 355 -39.32 131.23 39.42
CA ALA A 355 -40.49 130.54 39.96
C ALA A 355 -41.77 131.35 39.73
N VAL A 356 -42.93 130.68 39.74
CA VAL A 356 -44.24 131.32 39.63
C VAL A 356 -44.70 131.81 41.01
N THR A 357 -45.21 133.03 41.11
CA THR A 357 -45.77 133.55 42.36
C THR A 357 -47.19 133.01 42.58
N GLN A 358 -47.62 132.85 43.83
CA GLN A 358 -49.01 132.45 44.13
C GLN A 358 -50.03 133.42 43.49
N SER A 359 -49.72 134.71 43.43
CA SER A 359 -50.53 135.72 42.74
C SER A 359 -50.68 135.45 41.22
N GLY A 360 -49.65 134.88 40.59
CA GLY A 360 -49.71 134.43 39.19
C GLY A 360 -50.64 133.22 39.00
N ILE A 361 -50.68 132.30 39.97
CA ILE A 361 -51.58 131.13 39.97
C ILE A 361 -53.03 131.57 40.19
N ASP A 362 -53.29 132.37 41.22
CA ASP A 362 -54.62 132.86 41.59
C ASP A 362 -55.30 133.63 40.43
N SER A 363 -54.53 134.41 39.67
CA SER A 363 -55.01 135.17 38.51
C SER A 363 -55.47 134.29 37.34
N LEU A 364 -54.90 133.10 37.18
CA LEU A 364 -55.15 132.23 36.02
C LEU A 364 -56.45 131.40 36.14
N ILE A 365 -56.88 131.08 37.36
CA ILE A 365 -57.96 130.11 37.62
C ILE A 365 -59.31 130.78 37.90
N GLY A 366 -59.34 132.10 38.18
CA GLY A 366 -60.59 132.88 38.28
C GLY A 366 -61.50 132.49 39.45
N LEU A 367 -60.94 131.89 40.51
CA LEU A 367 -61.68 131.34 41.64
C LEU A 367 -62.33 132.43 42.51
N SER A 368 -63.59 132.22 42.89
CA SER A 368 -64.24 133.04 43.92
C SER A 368 -63.62 132.81 45.30
N THR A 369 -63.83 133.74 46.24
CA THR A 369 -63.31 133.65 47.61
C THR A 369 -63.69 132.34 48.31
N ALA A 370 -64.92 131.85 48.10
CA ALA A 370 -65.39 130.57 48.62
C ALA A 370 -64.67 129.38 47.96
N GLY A 371 -64.37 129.46 46.66
CA GLY A 371 -63.56 128.46 45.96
C GLY A 371 -62.15 128.36 46.54
N ARG A 372 -61.47 129.50 46.76
CA ARG A 372 -60.12 129.54 47.35
C ARG A 372 -60.06 128.89 48.74
N ALA A 373 -61.04 129.13 49.61
CA ALA A 373 -61.07 128.56 50.96
C ALA A 373 -61.09 127.01 50.96
N LEU A 374 -61.84 126.39 50.03
CA LEU A 374 -62.03 124.93 50.01
C LEU A 374 -60.79 124.13 49.57
N ILE A 375 -59.82 124.76 48.90
CA ILE A 375 -58.57 124.14 48.45
C ILE A 375 -57.34 124.54 49.29
N ASP A 376 -57.50 125.48 50.22
CA ASP A 376 -56.51 125.84 51.25
C ASP A 376 -56.64 124.95 52.51
N ASP A 377 -57.85 124.43 52.76
CA ASP A 377 -58.14 123.48 53.85
C ASP A 377 -57.38 122.13 53.67
N ALA A 378 -56.43 121.86 54.56
CA ALA A 378 -55.49 120.75 54.46
C ALA A 378 -56.11 119.33 54.54
N ASP A 379 -57.31 119.17 55.08
CA ASP A 379 -58.02 117.88 55.09
C ASP A 379 -59.56 118.02 55.04
N ALA A 380 -60.24 116.89 54.84
CA ALA A 380 -61.69 116.83 54.75
C ALA A 380 -62.44 117.19 56.06
N SER A 381 -61.75 117.23 57.20
CA SER A 381 -62.31 117.71 58.47
C SER A 381 -62.23 119.23 58.61
N ALA A 382 -61.15 119.84 58.13
CA ALA A 382 -61.07 121.28 57.93
C ALA A 382 -62.18 121.74 56.95
N GLN A 383 -62.26 121.13 55.76
CA GLN A 383 -63.33 121.41 54.78
C GLN A 383 -64.75 121.26 55.35
N ARG A 384 -65.04 120.20 56.13
CA ARG A 384 -66.35 120.04 56.79
C ARG A 384 -66.63 121.13 57.83
N THR A 385 -65.61 121.69 58.46
CA THR A 385 -65.71 122.78 59.42
C THR A 385 -65.98 124.10 58.69
N THR A 386 -65.21 124.40 57.64
CA THR A 386 -65.39 125.55 56.74
C THR A 386 -66.77 125.56 56.06
N LEU A 387 -67.29 124.37 55.70
CA LEU A 387 -68.64 124.19 55.17
C LEU A 387 -69.75 124.04 56.24
N GLY A 388 -69.40 124.04 57.53
CA GLY A 388 -70.36 123.97 58.65
C GLY A 388 -71.17 122.66 58.75
N LEU A 389 -70.73 121.56 58.12
CA LEU A 389 -71.55 120.36 57.89
C LEU A 389 -71.79 119.49 59.15
N GLY A 390 -71.05 119.74 60.22
CA GLY A 390 -71.28 119.15 61.55
C GLY A 390 -71.12 117.62 61.64
N ASN A 391 -71.44 117.07 62.81
CA ASN A 391 -71.20 115.66 63.13
C ASN A 391 -72.11 114.70 62.33
N ALA A 392 -73.25 115.18 61.82
CA ALA A 392 -74.18 114.39 61.02
C ALA A 392 -73.52 113.82 59.75
N ALA A 393 -72.60 114.56 59.14
CA ALA A 393 -71.80 114.12 57.99
C ALA A 393 -70.81 112.97 58.29
N THR A 394 -70.77 112.47 59.54
CA THR A 394 -69.88 111.38 59.99
C THR A 394 -70.60 110.26 60.75
N LEU A 395 -71.93 110.34 60.94
CA LEU A 395 -72.69 109.35 61.71
C LEU A 395 -73.11 108.15 60.84
N SER A 396 -72.68 106.96 61.21
CA SER A 396 -72.82 105.75 60.37
C SER A 396 -74.21 105.09 60.48
N THR A 397 -75.16 105.52 59.65
CA THR A 397 -76.50 104.92 59.49
C THR A 397 -76.47 103.75 58.48
N GLY A 398 -75.65 102.73 58.78
CA GLY A 398 -75.26 101.70 57.82
C GLY A 398 -76.36 100.71 57.43
N HIS A 399 -76.33 100.24 56.18
CA HIS A 399 -77.27 99.25 55.65
C HIS A 399 -76.56 98.14 54.87
N ALA A 400 -76.61 96.92 55.41
CA ALA A 400 -76.51 95.72 54.59
C ALA A 400 -77.89 95.43 53.98
N SER A 401 -78.05 95.79 52.70
CA SER A 401 -79.11 95.36 51.77
C SER A 401 -80.59 95.60 52.10
N ALA A 402 -80.98 96.03 53.31
CA ALA A 402 -82.38 96.29 53.68
C ALA A 402 -82.53 97.44 54.69
N ASN A 403 -82.85 98.63 54.17
CA ASN A 403 -83.55 99.78 54.79
C ASN A 403 -83.23 101.09 54.00
N LEU A 404 -83.44 101.10 52.68
CA LEU A 404 -84.60 101.83 52.14
C LEU A 404 -85.68 102.13 53.21
N PRO A 405 -86.05 103.39 53.49
CA PRO A 405 -87.10 103.71 54.46
C PRO A 405 -88.39 102.98 54.08
N THR A 406 -88.87 102.15 54.99
CA THR A 406 -89.32 100.77 54.69
C THR A 406 -90.76 100.61 54.20
N VAL A 407 -91.46 101.75 54.06
CA VAL A 407 -92.99 102.12 53.96
C VAL A 407 -95.12 101.79 55.88
N ALA A 408 -96.60 102.48 55.69
CA ALA A 408 -96.74 104.24 54.95
C ALA A 408 -95.00 105.18 54.49
N ALA A 409 -93.48 104.70 54.83
CA ALA A 409 -92.61 103.38 55.95
C ALA A 409 -92.76 101.37 56.18
N MET A 410 -93.53 100.26 55.23
CA MET A 410 -94.83 100.73 53.92
C MET A 410 -95.25 99.78 52.78
N HIS A 411 -95.67 98.55 53.13
CA HIS A 411 -97.10 98.19 53.38
C HIS A 411 -98.24 98.93 52.60
N ALA A 412 -98.00 100.11 52.02
CA ALA A 412 -98.80 100.76 51.00
C ALA A 412 -98.32 100.43 49.57
N MET A 413 -97.01 100.26 49.35
CA MET A 413 -96.37 100.11 48.02
C MET A 413 -96.68 98.78 47.29
N ALA A 414 -97.37 97.85 47.94
CA ALA A 414 -97.87 96.61 47.34
C ALA A 414 -99.37 96.64 46.97
N ALA A 415 -100.06 97.77 47.19
CA ALA A 415 -101.49 97.93 46.89
C ALA A 415 -101.83 99.31 46.32
N ALA A 416 -101.26 100.38 46.89
CA ALA A 416 -101.38 101.76 46.43
C ALA A 416 -100.44 102.09 45.25
N PHE A 417 -100.46 101.22 44.22
CA PHE A 417 -100.33 101.63 42.81
C PHE A 417 -101.03 100.66 41.83
N THR A 418 -101.95 99.82 42.33
CA THR A 418 -103.04 99.22 41.52
C THR A 418 -104.35 100.01 41.65
N ALA A 419 -104.25 101.22 42.20
CA ALA A 419 -105.21 102.32 42.15
C ALA A 419 -104.43 103.59 41.79
#